data_AF-A0AAN7J8C0-F1
#
_entry.id   AF-A0AAN7J8C0-F1
#
_cell.length_a   1.000
_cell.length_b   1.000
_cell.length_c   1.000
_cell.angle_alpha   90.00
_cell.angle_beta   90.00
_cell.angle_gamma   90.00
#
_symmetry.space_group_name_H-M   'P 1'
#
loop_
_entity.id
_entity.type
_entity.pdbx_description
1 polymer ?
#
loop_
_entity_poly.entity_id
_entity_poly.type
_entity_poly.pdbx_seq_one_letter_code
_entity_poly.pdbx_strand_id
1 'polypeptide(L)'
;MINIRVKKLPAALDAQGSAARETQSQLEIEISLLKRAMCDLPREGEVATKVKLPKPKPFNGAKSAKDLENFLWDMKQYFKAARVPDQEMIMITSMYLSGDAKLWCRTYVEDYTNAGRVKIDS
;
A
#
# COMPACT_ATOMS: atom_id res chain seq x y z
N MET A 1 -49.87 -11.22 -44.08
CA MET A 1 -48.53 -11.35 -43.45
C MET A 1 -48.37 -10.60 -42.11
N ILE A 2 -49.33 -9.76 -41.68
CA ILE A 2 -49.19 -8.90 -40.48
C ILE A 2 -49.34 -9.68 -39.15
N ASN A 3 -50.12 -10.77 -39.14
CA ASN A 3 -50.48 -11.51 -37.91
C ASN A 3 -49.36 -12.33 -37.25
N ILE A 4 -48.22 -12.54 -37.94
CA ILE A 4 -47.07 -13.29 -37.39
C ILE A 4 -46.15 -12.35 -36.60
N ARG A 5 -46.05 -11.07 -36.99
CA ARG A 5 -45.14 -10.11 -36.35
C ARG A 5 -45.64 -9.66 -34.98
N VAL A 6 -46.97 -9.53 -34.80
CA VAL A 6 -47.59 -9.14 -33.53
C VAL A 6 -47.55 -10.26 -32.48
N LYS A 7 -47.68 -11.52 -32.89
CA LYS A 7 -47.58 -12.68 -31.99
C LYS A 7 -46.14 -13.00 -31.56
N LYS A 8 -45.14 -12.56 -32.33
CA LYS A 8 -43.71 -12.84 -32.07
C LYS A 8 -43.05 -11.82 -31.13
N LEU A 9 -43.65 -10.63 -30.97
CA LEU A 9 -43.20 -9.56 -30.07
C LEU A 9 -43.18 -9.93 -28.58
N PRO A 10 -44.24 -10.52 -27.99
CA PRO A 10 -44.23 -10.89 -26.57
C PRO A 10 -43.24 -12.03 -26.29
N ALA A 11 -43.21 -13.07 -27.14
CA ALA A 11 -42.28 -14.19 -26.98
C ALA A 11 -40.80 -13.76 -27.05
N ALA A 12 -40.48 -12.77 -27.89
CA ALA A 12 -39.13 -12.22 -27.96
C ALA A 12 -38.77 -11.39 -26.72
N LEU A 13 -39.73 -10.65 -26.15
CA LEU A 13 -39.54 -9.86 -24.93
C LEU A 13 -39.34 -10.78 -23.70
N ASP A 14 -40.11 -11.86 -23.62
CA ASP A 14 -40.00 -12.86 -22.55
C ASP A 14 -38.67 -13.62 -22.64
N ALA A 15 -38.29 -14.04 -23.85
CA ALA A 15 -36.99 -14.70 -24.08
C ALA A 15 -35.82 -13.79 -23.72
N GLN A 16 -35.88 -12.50 -24.08
CA GLN A 16 -34.84 -11.53 -23.72
C GLN A 16 -34.78 -11.27 -22.21
N GLY A 17 -35.93 -11.22 -21.53
CA GLY A 17 -35.99 -11.12 -20.07
C GLY A 17 -35.40 -12.34 -19.37
N SER A 18 -35.64 -13.55 -19.89
CA SER A 18 -35.04 -14.78 -19.36
C SER A 18 -33.52 -14.82 -19.54
N ALA A 19 -33.02 -14.45 -20.72
CA ALA A 19 -31.59 -14.41 -21.01
C ALA A 19 -30.86 -13.37 -20.14
N ALA A 20 -31.46 -12.21 -19.89
CA ALA A 20 -30.87 -11.18 -19.03
C ALA A 20 -30.75 -11.62 -17.57
N ARG A 21 -31.70 -12.40 -17.04
CA ARG A 21 -31.63 -12.95 -15.68
C ARG A 21 -30.56 -14.02 -15.56
N GLU A 22 -30.39 -14.85 -16.59
CA GLU A 22 -29.35 -15.88 -16.64
C GLU A 22 -27.96 -15.26 -16.63
N THR A 23 -27.71 -14.24 -17.46
CA THR A 23 -26.41 -13.56 -17.49
C THR A 23 -26.12 -12.81 -16.19
N GLN A 24 -27.15 -12.21 -15.56
CA GLN A 24 -27.00 -11.60 -14.25
C GLN A 24 -26.61 -12.63 -13.18
N SER A 25 -27.26 -13.80 -13.18
CA SER A 25 -26.92 -14.89 -12.26
C SER A 25 -25.49 -15.39 -12.46
N GLN A 26 -25.04 -15.55 -13.72
CA GLN A 26 -23.67 -15.94 -14.03
C GLN A 26 -22.65 -14.92 -13.53
N LEU A 27 -22.89 -13.62 -13.73
CA LEU A 27 -22.01 -12.57 -13.24
C LEU A 27 -21.92 -12.55 -11.71
N GLU A 28 -23.01 -12.81 -10.99
CA GLU A 28 -22.98 -12.90 -9.53
C GLU A 28 -22.12 -14.09 -9.04
N ILE A 29 -22.16 -15.21 -9.76
CA ILE A 29 -21.31 -16.38 -9.48
C ILE A 29 -19.85 -16.03 -9.73
N GLU A 30 -19.52 -15.43 -10.88
CA GLU A 30 -18.15 -15.04 -11.22
C GLU A 30 -17.58 -14.00 -10.24
N ILE A 31 -18.36 -13.00 -9.87
CA ILE A 31 -17.96 -12.00 -8.86
C ILE A 31 -17.71 -12.67 -7.51
N SER A 32 -18.55 -13.63 -7.12
CA SER A 32 -18.38 -14.36 -5.85
C SER A 32 -17.14 -15.24 -5.86
N LEU A 33 -16.84 -15.90 -6.98
CA LEU A 33 -15.62 -16.69 -7.16
C LEU A 33 -14.38 -15.80 -7.15
N LEU A 34 -14.39 -14.67 -7.84
CA LEU A 34 -13.28 -13.71 -7.86
C LEU A 34 -13.04 -13.13 -6.47
N LYS A 35 -14.09 -12.74 -5.73
CA LYS A 35 -13.97 -12.26 -4.36
C LYS A 35 -13.35 -13.31 -3.44
N ARG A 36 -13.76 -14.58 -3.56
CA ARG A 36 -13.17 -15.67 -2.77
C ARG A 36 -11.72 -15.93 -3.15
N ALA A 37 -11.41 -16.00 -4.44
CA ALA A 37 -10.03 -16.15 -4.91
C ALA A 37 -9.14 -15.00 -4.41
N MET A 38 -9.64 -13.77 -4.37
CA MET A 38 -8.91 -12.64 -3.80
C MET A 38 -8.72 -12.71 -2.28
N CYS A 39 -9.61 -13.36 -1.55
CA CYS A 39 -9.42 -13.65 -0.12
C CYS A 39 -8.41 -14.79 0.12
N ASP A 40 -8.34 -15.76 -0.81
CA ASP A 40 -7.43 -16.92 -0.73
C ASP A 40 -6.03 -16.60 -1.28
N LEU A 41 -5.91 -15.56 -2.12
CA LEU A 41 -4.62 -15.03 -2.51
C LEU A 41 -3.92 -14.48 -1.27
N PRO A 42 -2.60 -14.72 -1.11
CA PRO A 42 -1.83 -14.05 -0.10
C PRO A 42 -2.09 -12.56 -0.29
N ARG A 43 -2.66 -11.92 0.73
CA ARG A 43 -2.79 -10.47 0.76
C ARG A 43 -1.42 -9.91 0.39
N GLU A 44 -1.35 -8.94 -0.51
CA GLU A 44 -0.08 -8.44 -1.06
C GLU A 44 0.89 -8.06 0.09
N GLY A 45 1.72 -9.01 0.55
CA GLY A 45 2.40 -8.93 1.85
C GLY A 45 2.54 -10.23 2.66
N GLU A 46 1.75 -11.29 2.40
CA GLU A 46 1.70 -12.48 3.27
C GLU A 46 2.57 -13.67 2.84
N VAL A 47 3.32 -13.55 1.73
CA VAL A 47 4.45 -14.47 1.47
C VAL A 47 5.73 -13.89 2.07
N ALA A 48 5.65 -13.43 3.33
CA ALA A 48 6.84 -13.20 4.12
C ALA A 48 7.33 -14.57 4.61
N THR A 49 8.15 -15.23 3.80
CA THR A 49 9.04 -16.30 4.24
C THR A 49 9.55 -15.92 5.63
N LYS A 50 9.41 -16.81 6.62
CA LYS A 50 9.81 -16.67 8.05
C LYS A 50 11.32 -16.38 8.27
N VAL A 51 12.03 -15.88 7.28
CA VAL A 51 13.37 -15.34 7.39
C VAL A 51 13.28 -14.10 8.28
N LYS A 52 13.88 -14.19 9.47
CA LYS A 52 14.05 -13.04 10.35
C LYS A 52 14.85 -11.99 9.60
N LEU A 53 14.23 -10.87 9.26
CA LEU A 53 14.90 -9.74 8.63
C LEU A 53 16.02 -9.24 9.56
N PRO A 54 17.27 -9.13 9.08
CA PRO A 54 18.34 -8.56 9.88
C PRO A 54 18.05 -7.08 10.14
N LYS A 55 18.19 -6.65 11.40
CA LYS A 55 18.02 -5.25 11.77
C LYS A 55 19.26 -4.44 11.35
N PRO A 56 19.09 -3.25 10.76
CA PRO A 56 20.19 -2.35 10.44
C PRO A 56 21.02 -1.97 11.67
N LYS A 57 22.30 -1.69 11.45
CA LYS A 57 23.18 -1.17 12.49
C LYS A 57 22.83 0.29 12.78
N PRO A 58 22.70 0.71 14.06
CA PRO A 58 22.47 2.11 14.37
C PRO A 58 23.63 3.01 13.95
N PHE A 59 23.32 4.21 13.46
CA PHE A 59 24.31 5.24 13.13
C PHE A 59 24.45 6.22 14.29
N ASN A 60 25.69 6.45 14.74
CA ASN A 60 25.97 7.28 15.92
C ASN A 60 26.40 8.72 15.58
N GLY A 61 26.51 9.07 14.29
CA GLY A 61 27.07 10.35 13.87
C GLY A 61 28.56 10.32 13.53
N ALA A 62 29.11 9.15 13.20
CA ALA A 62 30.49 9.04 12.73
C ALA A 62 30.76 10.05 11.59
N LYS A 63 31.88 10.79 11.70
CA LYS A 63 32.30 11.80 10.70
C LYS A 63 32.96 11.15 9.48
N SER A 64 32.30 10.14 8.94
CA SER A 64 32.77 9.31 7.83
C SER A 64 31.65 9.22 6.81
N ALA A 65 31.89 9.77 5.61
CA ALA A 65 30.92 9.70 4.51
C ALA A 65 30.57 8.25 4.17
N LYS A 66 31.58 7.36 4.19
CA LYS A 66 31.41 5.93 3.98
C LYS A 66 30.45 5.29 4.98
N ASP A 67 30.57 5.62 6.27
CA ASP A 67 29.71 5.03 7.29
C ASP A 67 28.27 5.53 7.18
N LEU A 68 28.10 6.80 6.80
CA LEU A 68 26.78 7.38 6.51
C LEU A 68 26.13 6.73 5.27
N GLU A 69 26.88 6.58 4.18
CA GLU A 69 26.40 5.92 2.96
C GLU A 69 26.00 4.47 3.20
N ASN A 70 26.82 3.72 3.94
CA ASN A 70 26.51 2.34 4.32
C ASN A 70 25.21 2.26 5.13
N PHE A 71 25.05 3.16 6.12
CA PHE A 71 23.83 3.22 6.92
C PHE A 71 22.58 3.49 6.06
N LEU A 72 22.64 4.47 5.16
CA LEU A 72 21.51 4.80 4.27
C LEU A 72 21.19 3.65 3.31
N TRP A 73 22.22 2.98 2.79
CA TRP A 73 22.06 1.80 1.95
C TRP A 73 21.36 0.67 2.71
N ASP A 74 21.82 0.34 3.92
CA ASP A 74 21.24 -0.70 4.77
C ASP A 74 19.77 -0.40 5.10
N MET A 75 19.44 0.86 5.43
CA MET A 75 18.06 1.30 5.68
C MET A 75 17.18 1.11 4.44
N LYS A 76 17.67 1.47 3.24
CA LYS A 76 16.93 1.30 1.98
C LYS A 76 16.64 -0.18 1.70
N GLN A 77 17.62 -1.07 1.90
CA GLN A 77 17.41 -2.51 1.74
C GLN A 77 16.44 -3.06 2.77
N TYR A 78 16.56 -2.61 4.03
CA TYR A 78 15.65 -2.99 5.09
C TYR A 78 14.20 -2.60 4.77
N PHE A 79 13.95 -1.37 4.31
CA PHE A 79 12.60 -0.93 3.93
C PHE A 79 12.03 -1.72 2.78
N LYS A 80 12.83 -2.00 1.75
CA LYS A 80 12.40 -2.83 0.63
C LYS A 80 12.02 -4.24 1.08
N ALA A 81 12.82 -4.84 1.96
CA ALA A 81 12.58 -6.21 2.42
C ALA A 81 11.45 -6.29 3.47
N ALA A 82 11.28 -5.26 4.30
CA ALA A 82 10.22 -5.14 5.29
C ALA A 82 8.92 -4.54 4.74
N ARG A 83 8.89 -4.12 3.45
CA ARG A 83 7.75 -3.45 2.79
C ARG A 83 7.24 -2.24 3.58
N VAL A 84 8.16 -1.46 4.12
CA VAL A 84 7.83 -0.24 4.86
C VAL A 84 7.31 0.81 3.88
N PRO A 85 6.13 1.42 4.11
CA PRO A 85 5.63 2.46 3.25
C PRO A 85 6.43 3.79 3.44
N ASP A 86 6.43 4.63 2.39
CA ASP A 86 7.34 5.78 2.28
C ASP A 86 7.18 6.83 3.40
N GLN A 87 5.93 7.03 3.85
CA GLN A 87 5.56 7.94 4.93
C GLN A 87 6.16 7.57 6.30
N GLU A 88 6.50 6.30 6.52
CA GLU A 88 7.06 5.76 7.76
C GLU A 88 8.60 5.67 7.71
N MET A 89 9.20 5.74 6.53
CA MET A 89 10.66 5.56 6.36
C MET A 89 11.47 6.57 7.18
N ILE A 90 11.05 7.84 7.20
CA ILE A 90 11.75 8.89 7.97
C ILE A 90 11.68 8.60 9.47
N MET A 91 10.48 8.29 9.98
CA MET A 91 10.26 7.96 11.38
C MET A 91 11.10 6.76 11.81
N ILE A 92 11.09 5.68 11.02
CA ILE A 92 11.84 4.46 11.34
C ILE A 92 13.35 4.71 11.24
N THR A 93 13.83 5.47 10.24
CA THR A 93 15.26 5.84 10.13
C THR A 93 15.73 6.57 11.39
N SER A 94 14.91 7.49 11.92
CA SER A 94 15.21 8.21 13.18
C SER A 94 15.36 7.26 14.37
N MET A 95 14.63 6.14 14.42
CA MET A 95 14.79 5.13 15.47
C MET A 95 16.16 4.43 15.43
N TYR A 96 16.80 4.34 14.26
CA TYR A 96 18.14 3.78 14.08
C TYR A 96 19.26 4.82 14.19
N LEU A 97 18.94 6.07 14.51
CA LEU A 97 19.94 7.04 14.95
C LEU A 97 20.28 6.83 16.43
N SER A 98 21.54 7.05 16.77
CA SER A 98 22.09 6.96 18.13
C SER A 98 23.10 8.10 18.35
N GLY A 99 23.57 8.28 19.59
CA GLY A 99 24.58 9.29 19.92
C GLY A 99 24.21 10.70 19.45
N ASP A 100 25.21 11.38 18.90
CA ASP A 100 25.10 12.77 18.44
C ASP A 100 24.13 12.92 17.27
N ALA A 101 24.06 11.92 16.37
CA ALA A 101 23.12 11.95 15.25
C ALA A 101 21.66 11.98 15.74
N LYS A 102 21.33 11.23 16.80
CA LYS A 102 19.97 11.24 17.37
C LYS A 102 19.66 12.57 18.06
N LEU A 103 20.65 13.16 18.73
CA LEU A 103 20.48 14.47 19.38
C LEU A 103 20.19 15.55 18.34
N TRP A 104 21.01 15.62 17.29
CA TRP A 104 20.83 16.57 16.20
C TRP A 104 19.46 16.43 15.52
N CYS A 105 19.01 15.19 15.27
CA CYS A 105 17.72 14.94 14.65
C CYS A 105 16.54 15.44 15.51
N ARG A 106 16.61 15.31 16.84
CA ARG A 106 15.56 15.84 17.73
C ARG A 106 15.48 17.36 17.66
N THR A 107 16.63 18.03 17.75
CA THR A 107 16.71 19.49 17.64
C THR A 107 16.15 19.97 16.30
N TYR A 108 16.51 19.33 15.18
CA TYR A 108 15.98 19.68 13.87
C TYR A 108 14.44 19.53 13.77
N VAL A 109 13.88 18.45 14.33
CA VAL A 109 12.43 18.23 14.33
C VAL A 109 11.73 19.27 15.22
N GLU A 110 12.28 19.56 16.40
CA GLU A 110 11.78 20.60 17.30
C GLU A 110 11.81 21.97 16.60
N ASP A 111 12.92 22.33 15.96
CA ASP A 111 13.05 23.58 15.22
C ASP A 111 12.06 23.69 14.06
N TYR A 112 11.84 22.62 13.29
CA TYR A 112 10.86 22.62 12.19
C TYR A 112 9.41 22.74 12.70
N THR A 113 9.07 22.02 13.77
CA THR A 113 7.74 22.10 14.39
C THR A 113 7.48 23.46 15.06
N ASN A 114 8.53 24.11 15.57
CA ASN A 114 8.47 25.44 16.15
C ASN A 114 8.47 26.55 15.07
N ALA A 115 9.19 26.37 13.96
CA ALA A 115 9.23 27.31 12.83
C ALA A 115 7.89 27.43 12.11
N GLY A 116 7.09 26.35 12.07
CA GLY A 116 5.70 26.39 11.61
C GLY A 116 4.74 27.20 12.50
N ARG A 117 5.20 27.66 13.68
CA ARG A 117 4.45 28.53 14.59
C ARG A 117 4.94 29.98 14.59
N VAL A 118 5.85 30.36 13.71
CA VAL A 118 6.16 31.77 13.51
C VAL A 118 4.93 32.40 12.86
N LYS A 119 4.08 33.02 13.69
CA LYS A 119 3.07 33.97 13.22
C LYS A 119 3.84 35.03 12.44
N ILE A 120 3.64 35.04 11.12
CA ILE A 120 3.96 36.19 10.31
C ILE A 120 2.91 37.23 10.72
N ASP A 121 3.23 38.04 11.74
CA ASP A 121 2.46 39.25 12.00
C ASP A 121 2.69 40.17 10.79
N SER A 122 1.58 40.48 10.12
CA SER A 122 1.50 41.39 8.98
C SER A 122 1.29 42.83 9.43
#